data_AF-A0A7C3WA37-F1
#
_entry.id   AF-A0A7C3WA37-F1
#
_cell.length_a   1.000
_cell.length_b   1.000
_cell.length_c   1.000
_cell.angle_alpha   90.00
_cell.angle_beta   90.00
_cell.angle_gamma   90.00
#
_symmetry.space_group_name_H-M   'P 1'
#
loop_
_entity.id
_entity.type
_entity.pdbx_description
1 polymer ?
#
loop_
_entity_poly.entity_id
_entity_poly.type
_entity_poly.pdbx_seq_one_letter_code
_entity_poly.pdbx_strand_id
1 'polypeptide(L)'
;MALGAWIAIGVVNFGLGTVGIWYLVMYTHPTELMQILFLTLLAITLMGLTLLIAGVLNHRFARPGWLHKDPLRLLREGVSVALFGVLCSWLQKEGFLSATLALIIGGVLTLTETFFLTRGRE
;
A
#
# COMPACT_ATOMS: atom_id res chain seq x y z
N MET A 1 -7.98 17.61 4.25
CA MET A 1 -8.93 16.67 3.62
C MET A 1 -9.68 15.92 4.71
N ALA A 2 -10.97 15.65 4.52
CA ALA A 2 -11.75 14.88 5.49
C ALA A 2 -11.35 13.40 5.45
N LEU A 3 -11.41 12.70 6.59
CA LEU A 3 -11.14 11.26 6.69
C LEU A 3 -11.99 10.44 5.70
N GLY A 4 -13.26 10.84 5.51
CA GLY A 4 -14.16 10.20 4.55
C GLY A 4 -13.66 10.26 3.10
N ALA A 5 -12.93 11.32 2.71
CA ALA A 5 -12.35 11.41 1.37
C ALA A 5 -11.23 10.40 1.17
N TRP A 6 -10.37 10.20 2.18
CA TRP A 6 -9.31 9.18 2.14
C TRP A 6 -9.87 7.76 2.06
N ILE A 7 -10.93 7.49 2.83
CA ILE A 7 -11.62 6.19 2.77
C ILE A 7 -12.25 5.99 1.39
N ALA A 8 -12.93 7.00 0.83
CA ALA A 8 -13.52 6.93 -0.50
C ALA A 8 -12.46 6.65 -1.59
N ILE A 9 -11.32 7.35 -1.55
CA ILE A 9 -10.19 7.10 -2.44
C ILE A 9 -9.68 5.67 -2.28
N GLY A 10 -9.56 5.19 -1.05
CA GLY A 10 -9.17 3.81 -0.74
C GLY A 10 -10.12 2.78 -1.35
N VAL A 11 -11.43 2.96 -1.21
CA VAL A 11 -12.45 2.07 -1.77
C VAL A 11 -12.37 2.05 -3.30
N VAL A 12 -12.29 3.22 -3.93
CA VAL A 12 -12.24 3.34 -5.39
C VAL A 12 -10.98 2.67 -5.93
N ASN A 13 -9.81 2.95 -5.36
CA ASN A 13 -8.54 2.35 -5.78
C ASN A 13 -8.52 0.84 -5.57
N PHE A 14 -9.00 0.37 -4.42
CA PHE A 14 -9.09 -1.06 -4.14
C PHE A 14 -10.04 -1.77 -5.10
N GLY A 15 -11.23 -1.20 -5.36
CA GLY A 15 -12.20 -1.78 -6.27
C GLY A 15 -11.70 -1.81 -7.72
N LEU A 16 -11.25 -0.67 -8.25
CA LEU A 16 -10.72 -0.56 -9.61
C LEU A 16 -9.49 -1.43 -9.82
N GLY A 17 -8.56 -1.42 -8.85
CA GLY A 17 -7.36 -2.22 -8.90
C GLY A 17 -7.65 -3.72 -8.90
N THR A 18 -8.54 -4.19 -8.02
CA THR A 18 -8.94 -5.61 -7.95
C THR A 18 -9.62 -6.06 -9.24
N VAL A 19 -10.56 -5.26 -9.77
CA VAL A 19 -11.25 -5.57 -11.03
C VAL A 19 -10.27 -5.57 -12.20
N GLY A 20 -9.33 -4.62 -12.23
CA GLY A 20 -8.29 -4.55 -13.26
C GLY A 20 -7.35 -5.76 -13.23
N ILE A 21 -6.93 -6.20 -12.04
CA ILE A 21 -6.13 -7.42 -11.88
C ILE A 21 -6.91 -8.65 -12.34
N TRP A 22 -8.17 -8.79 -11.92
CA TRP A 22 -9.04 -9.89 -12.35
C TRP A 22 -9.15 -9.96 -13.88
N TYR A 23 -9.41 -8.81 -14.50
CA TYR A 23 -9.51 -8.70 -15.95
C TYR A 23 -8.19 -9.09 -16.63
N LEU A 24 -7.06 -8.58 -16.11
CA LEU A 24 -5.75 -8.88 -16.67
C LEU A 24 -5.40 -10.37 -16.61
N VAL A 25 -5.69 -11.02 -15.49
CA VAL A 25 -5.37 -12.43 -15.27
C VAL A 25 -6.25 -13.34 -16.13
N MET A 26 -7.52 -13.00 -16.34
CA MET A 26 -8.46 -13.86 -17.06
C MET A 26 -8.45 -13.68 -18.58
N TYR A 27 -8.21 -12.46 -19.09
CA TYR A 27 -8.47 -12.13 -20.49
C TYR A 27 -7.24 -11.72 -21.29
N THR A 28 -6.06 -11.66 -20.68
CA THR A 28 -4.84 -11.17 -21.35
C THR A 28 -3.69 -12.15 -21.28
N HIS A 29 -2.93 -12.20 -22.38
CA HIS A 29 -1.72 -13.01 -22.46
C HIS A 29 -0.57 -12.35 -21.69
N PRO A 30 0.31 -13.16 -21.06
CA PRO A 30 1.45 -12.66 -20.30
C PRO A 30 2.52 -12.08 -21.23
N THR A 31 2.45 -10.77 -21.47
CA THR A 31 3.48 -9.98 -22.15
C THR A 31 4.20 -9.08 -21.15
N GLU A 32 5.41 -8.60 -21.48
CA GLU A 32 6.18 -7.68 -20.63
C GLU A 32 5.40 -6.42 -20.25
N LEU A 33 4.58 -5.89 -21.17
CA LEU A 33 3.73 -4.73 -20.90
C LEU A 33 2.61 -5.06 -19.90
N MET A 34 1.99 -6.24 -20.03
CA MET A 34 0.94 -6.69 -19.11
C MET A 34 1.48 -6.96 -17.71
N GLN A 35 2.75 -7.37 -17.58
CA GLN A 35 3.40 -7.52 -16.27
C GLN A 35 3.57 -6.17 -15.57
N ILE A 36 4.01 -5.14 -16.28
CA ILE A 36 4.12 -3.78 -15.72
C ILE A 36 2.73 -3.28 -15.29
N LEU A 37 1.70 -3.47 -16.13
CA LEU A 37 0.32 -3.12 -15.78
C LEU A 37 -0.20 -3.90 -14.57
N PHE A 38 0.13 -5.18 -14.45
CA PHE A 38 -0.24 -5.98 -13.28
C PHE A 38 0.38 -5.42 -12.01
N LEU A 39 1.67 -5.07 -12.02
CA LEU A 39 2.37 -4.53 -10.86
C LEU A 39 1.86 -3.15 -10.47
N THR A 40 1.53 -2.29 -11.44
CA THR A 40 0.95 -0.98 -11.16
C THR A 40 -0.45 -1.10 -10.57
N LEU A 41 -1.30 -1.99 -11.11
CA LEU A 41 -2.61 -2.27 -10.54
C LEU A 41 -2.50 -2.90 -9.14
N LEU A 42 -1.53 -3.79 -8.92
CA LEU A 42 -1.23 -4.34 -7.60
C LEU A 42 -0.84 -3.23 -6.62
N ALA A 43 0.03 -2.30 -7.03
CA ALA A 43 0.42 -1.15 -6.21
C ALA A 43 -0.80 -0.31 -5.80
N ILE A 44 -1.67 0.02 -6.77
CA ILE A 44 -2.89 0.81 -6.54
C ILE A 44 -3.85 0.07 -5.60
N THR A 45 -4.01 -1.24 -5.79
CA THR A 45 -4.88 -2.08 -4.97
C THR A 45 -4.40 -2.14 -3.52
N LEU A 46 -3.10 -2.39 -3.32
CA LEU A 46 -2.49 -2.46 -2.00
C LEU A 46 -2.54 -1.09 -1.30
N MET A 47 -2.21 -0.01 -2.01
CA MET A 47 -2.32 1.34 -1.48
C MET A 47 -3.77 1.64 -1.06
N GLY A 48 -4.75 1.31 -1.90
CA GLY A 48 -6.17 1.48 -1.58
C GLY A 48 -6.60 0.69 -0.34
N LEU A 49 -6.18 -0.57 -0.24
CA LEU A 49 -6.46 -1.43 0.91
C LEU A 49 -5.84 -0.87 2.20
N THR A 50 -4.59 -0.42 2.14
CA THR A 50 -3.91 0.18 3.29
C THR A 50 -4.59 1.46 3.73
N LEU A 51 -5.02 2.33 2.80
CA LEU A 51 -5.77 3.54 3.13
C LEU A 51 -7.07 3.24 3.89
N LEU A 52 -7.77 2.17 3.52
CA LEU A 52 -8.98 1.71 4.22
C LEU A 52 -8.66 1.23 5.64
N ILE A 53 -7.73 0.29 5.75
CA ILE A 53 -7.38 -0.34 7.02
C ILE A 53 -6.78 0.70 7.99
N ALA A 54 -5.81 1.49 7.52
CA ALA A 54 -5.18 2.56 8.29
C ALA A 54 -6.17 3.67 8.62
N GLY A 55 -7.10 4.02 7.72
CA GLY A 55 -8.16 4.99 7.98
C GLY A 55 -9.07 4.57 9.13
N VAL A 56 -9.54 3.31 9.11
CA VAL A 56 -10.40 2.75 10.17
C VAL A 56 -9.64 2.60 11.49
N LEU A 57 -8.40 2.08 11.45
CA LEU A 57 -7.56 1.92 12.65
C LEU A 57 -7.21 3.26 13.29
N ASN A 58 -6.79 4.25 12.50
CA ASN A 58 -6.48 5.57 13.03
C ASN A 58 -7.74 6.29 13.53
N HIS A 59 -8.91 6.08 12.92
CA HIS A 59 -10.15 6.60 13.48
C HIS A 59 -10.43 6.03 14.88
N ARG A 60 -10.22 4.72 15.06
CA ARG A 60 -10.55 4.03 16.33
C ARG A 60 -9.52 4.28 17.44
N PHE A 61 -8.24 4.36 17.10
CA PHE A 61 -7.15 4.34 18.09
C PHE A 61 -6.33 5.63 18.19
N ALA A 62 -6.43 6.56 17.24
CA ALA A 62 -5.62 7.78 17.27
C ALA A 62 -6.31 8.93 18.04
N ARG A 63 -5.48 9.85 18.57
CA ARG A 63 -5.96 11.03 19.32
C ARG A 63 -6.81 11.95 18.42
N PRO A 64 -7.85 12.61 18.95
CA PRO A 64 -8.62 13.59 18.18
C PRO A 64 -7.69 14.66 17.59
N GLY A 65 -7.84 14.94 16.29
CA GLY A 65 -7.01 15.91 15.56
C GLY A 65 -5.73 15.37 14.92
N TRP A 66 -5.45 14.06 14.98
CA TRP A 66 -4.26 13.45 14.37
C TRP A 66 -4.09 13.77 12.88
N LEU A 67 -5.18 13.83 12.12
CA LEU A 67 -5.18 14.11 10.68
C LEU A 67 -4.78 15.55 10.34
N HIS A 68 -4.98 16.50 11.27
CA HIS A 68 -4.50 17.87 11.12
C HIS A 68 -3.00 18.00 11.41
N LYS A 69 -2.48 17.17 12.32
CA LYS A 69 -1.05 17.17 12.67
C LYS A 69 -0.20 16.53 11.58
N ASP A 70 -0.68 15.46 10.94
CA ASP A 70 0.01 14.80 9.83
C ASP A 70 -0.99 14.30 8.77
N PRO A 71 -1.32 15.12 7.75
CA PRO A 71 -2.25 14.75 6.70
C PRO A 71 -1.67 13.75 5.68
N LEU A 72 -0.34 13.58 5.64
CA LEU A 72 0.36 12.71 4.68
C LEU A 72 0.63 11.31 5.23
N ARG A 73 0.41 11.09 6.54
CA ARG A 73 0.62 9.80 7.19
C ARG A 73 -0.06 8.63 6.46
N LEU A 74 -1.33 8.76 6.12
CA LEU A 74 -2.09 7.72 5.42
C LEU A 74 -1.49 7.39 4.04
N LEU A 75 -1.04 8.43 3.32
CA LEU A 75 -0.39 8.26 2.02
C LEU A 75 0.95 7.57 2.17
N ARG A 76 1.76 7.94 3.18
CA ARG A 76 3.06 7.32 3.45
C ARG A 76 2.93 5.85 3.82
N GLU A 77 2.00 5.51 4.73
CA GLU A 77 1.71 4.11 5.08
C GLU A 77 1.26 3.32 3.83
N GLY A 78 0.37 3.90 3.01
CA GLY A 78 -0.09 3.29 1.76
C GLY A 78 1.02 3.06 0.73
N VAL A 79 1.92 4.04 0.53
CA VAL A 79 3.08 3.94 -0.37
C VAL A 79 4.03 2.85 0.11
N SER A 80 4.33 2.80 1.42
CA SER A 80 5.22 1.79 2.00
C SER A 80 4.69 0.37 1.78
N VAL A 81 3.39 0.13 2.02
CA VAL A 81 2.78 -1.19 1.81
C VAL A 81 2.71 -1.55 0.32
N ALA A 82 2.37 -0.59 -0.54
CA ALA A 82 2.35 -0.82 -1.99
C ALA A 82 3.75 -1.16 -2.52
N LEU A 83 4.78 -0.41 -2.13
CA LEU A 83 6.18 -0.70 -2.49
C LEU A 83 6.61 -2.09 -2.01
N PHE A 84 6.28 -2.44 -0.75
CA PHE A 84 6.58 -3.75 -0.21
C PHE A 84 5.96 -4.87 -1.04
N GLY A 85 4.65 -4.80 -1.31
CA GLY A 85 3.96 -5.84 -2.05
C GLY A 85 4.43 -5.96 -3.50
N VAL A 86 4.67 -4.83 -4.19
CA VAL A 86 5.20 -4.82 -5.56
C VAL A 86 6.60 -5.42 -5.61
N LEU A 87 7.49 -5.04 -4.68
CA LEU A 87 8.84 -5.61 -4.60
C LEU A 87 8.80 -7.11 -4.32
N CYS A 88 7.95 -7.56 -3.40
CA CYS A 88 7.77 -8.98 -3.13
C CYS A 88 7.25 -9.74 -4.36
N SER A 89 6.24 -9.22 -5.05
CA SER A 89 5.72 -9.84 -6.27
C SER A 89 6.74 -9.86 -7.40
N TRP A 90 7.54 -8.80 -7.55
CA TRP A 90 8.65 -8.77 -8.50
C TRP A 90 9.72 -9.82 -8.17
N LEU A 91 10.17 -9.88 -6.92
CA LEU A 91 11.14 -10.89 -6.46
C LEU A 91 10.60 -12.31 -6.61
N GLN A 92 9.30 -12.51 -6.43
CA GLN A 92 8.65 -13.80 -6.63
C GLN A 92 8.68 -14.22 -8.10
N LYS A 93 8.40 -13.28 -9.01
CA LYS A 93 8.51 -13.51 -10.46
C LYS A 93 9.92 -13.95 -10.84
N GLU A 94 10.95 -13.29 -10.32
CA GLU A 94 12.36 -13.61 -10.59
C GLU A 94 12.86 -14.86 -9.84
N GLY A 95 12.03 -15.47 -8.98
CA GLY A 95 12.40 -16.67 -8.20
C GLY A 95 13.36 -16.40 -7.03
N PHE A 96 13.64 -15.14 -6.72
CA PHE A 96 14.54 -14.74 -5.62
C PHE A 96 13.81 -14.49 -4.30
N LEU A 97 12.49 -14.61 -4.25
CA LEU A 97 11.73 -14.37 -3.02
C LEU A 97 12.04 -15.44 -1.96
N SER A 98 12.78 -15.02 -0.93
CA SER A 98 12.95 -15.77 0.31
C SER A 98 12.20 -15.09 1.44
N ALA A 99 11.66 -15.87 2.39
CA ALA A 99 11.04 -15.36 3.60
C ALA A 99 11.97 -14.38 4.36
N THR A 100 13.28 -14.65 4.34
CA THR A 100 14.28 -13.77 4.95
C THR A 100 14.35 -12.41 4.25
N LEU A 101 14.33 -12.37 2.92
CA LEU A 101 14.36 -11.11 2.17
C LEU A 101 13.07 -10.31 2.39
N ALA A 102 11.92 -10.97 2.40
CA ALA A 102 10.64 -10.33 2.72
C ALA A 102 10.66 -9.72 4.13
N LEU A 103 11.19 -10.43 5.14
CA LEU A 103 11.33 -9.91 6.50
C LEU A 103 12.29 -8.71 6.58
N ILE A 104 13.41 -8.75 5.86
CA ILE A 104 14.37 -7.62 5.84
C ILE A 104 13.71 -6.38 5.23
N ILE A 105 13.09 -6.50 4.05
CA ILE A 105 12.47 -5.36 3.37
C ILE A 105 11.31 -4.81 4.22
N GLY A 106 10.44 -5.69 4.73
CA GLY A 106 9.33 -5.30 5.59
C GLY A 106 9.80 -4.67 6.90
N GLY A 107 10.89 -5.18 7.47
CA GLY A 107 11.55 -4.63 8.65
C GLY A 107 12.08 -3.22 8.42
N VAL A 108 12.79 -2.98 7.32
CA VAL A 108 13.31 -1.66 6.95
C VAL A 108 12.18 -0.64 6.76
N LEU A 109 11.12 -1.01 6.06
CA LEU A 109 9.97 -0.13 5.85
C LEU A 109 9.23 0.17 7.16
N THR A 110 9.06 -0.84 8.02
CA THR A 110 8.45 -0.67 9.34
C THR A 110 9.30 0.24 10.23
N LEU A 111 10.62 0.03 10.25
CA LEU A 111 11.56 0.87 10.99
C LEU A 111 11.51 2.32 10.50
N THR A 112 11.46 2.52 9.18
CA THR A 112 11.32 3.84 8.56
C THR A 112 10.04 4.53 9.01
N GLU A 113 8.90 3.83 8.99
CA GLU A 113 7.63 4.38 9.48
C GLU A 113 7.68 4.71 10.98
N THR A 114 8.25 3.82 11.79
CA THR A 114 8.40 4.08 13.23
C THR A 114 9.30 5.27 13.52
N PHE A 115 10.36 5.48 12.72
CA PHE A 115 11.25 6.63 12.84
C PHE A 115 10.52 7.94 12.53
N PHE A 116 9.66 7.96 11.50
CA PHE A 116 8.83 9.14 11.23
C PHE A 116 7.83 9.43 12.36
N LEU A 117 7.26 8.38 12.95
CA LEU A 117 6.33 8.53 14.07
C LEU A 117 7.01 9.02 15.36
N THR A 118 8.24 8.60 15.64
CA THR A 118 9.00 9.07 16.81
C THR A 118 9.53 10.49 16.60
N ARG A 119 9.96 10.85 15.40
CA ARG A 119 10.45 12.21 15.09
C ARG A 119 9.35 13.27 15.09
N GLY A 120 8.13 12.95 14.66
CA GLY A 120 6.99 13.90 14.68
C GLY A 120 6.40 14.21 16.07
N ARG A 121 7.03 13.71 17.15
CA ARG A 121 6.67 14.00 18.54
C ARG A 121 7.47 15.15 19.16
N GLU A 122 8.56 15.58 18.52
CA GLU A 122 9.26 16.84 18.82
C GLU A 122 8.60 18.00 18.08
#